data_AF-A0A960H6B3-F1
#
_entry.id   AF-A0A960H6B3-F1
#
_cell.length_a   1.000
_cell.length_b   1.000
_cell.length_c   1.000
_cell.angle_alpha   90.00
_cell.angle_beta   90.00
_cell.angle_gamma   90.00
#
_symmetry.space_group_name_H-M   'P 1'
#
loop_
_entity.id
_entity.type
_entity.pdbx_description
1 polymer ?
#
loop_
_entity_poly.entity_id
_entity_poly.type
_entity_poly.pdbx_seq_one_letter_code
_entity_poly.pdbx_strand_id
1 'polypeptide(L)'
;SGVLSGTRTKPHPPLYVGGGVRATARRAVRFRLPLSLPDHRPDLAEYYTDLCLAADLQPFVLMPPAVNRGMIYLHEDPERGWAELGEYILWEAVTYGRWSDDPSRSSMHLPGVQTLEQVRESGRYRFLTPDELVDEVRGCPDYGPIVLHPLVGGLPVEEAWKSVRLLTDAVLPALG
;
A
#
# COMPACT_ATOMS: atom_id res chain seq x y z
N SER A 1 8.06 -10.69 39.47
CA SER A 1 8.66 -9.63 38.63
C SER A 1 8.21 -9.88 37.20
N GLY A 2 7.13 -9.23 36.77
CA GLY A 2 6.46 -9.50 35.49
C GLY A 2 6.81 -8.41 34.48
N VAL A 3 7.25 -8.80 33.30
CA VAL A 3 7.71 -7.91 32.23
C VAL A 3 6.63 -6.88 31.89
N LEU A 4 6.85 -5.63 32.28
CA LEU A 4 6.14 -4.46 31.77
C LEU A 4 6.65 -4.22 30.34
N SER A 5 6.08 -4.90 29.35
CA SER A 5 6.22 -4.46 27.95
C SER A 5 5.31 -3.24 27.75
N GLY A 6 5.69 -2.14 28.38
CA GLY A 6 5.09 -0.83 28.14
C GLY A 6 5.91 -0.15 27.05
N THR A 7 5.34 0.01 25.86
CA THR A 7 5.91 0.93 24.86
C THR A 7 6.16 2.29 25.54
N ARG A 8 7.31 2.91 25.26
CA ARG A 8 7.79 4.10 26.01
C ARG A 8 6.96 5.37 25.80
N THR A 9 6.01 5.38 24.87
CA THR A 9 5.19 6.53 24.53
C THR A 9 3.83 6.49 25.22
N LYS A 10 3.31 7.67 25.60
CA LYS A 10 1.93 7.88 26.07
C LYS A 10 1.27 8.95 25.18
N PRO A 11 0.12 8.66 24.54
CA PRO A 11 -0.54 7.36 24.49
C PRO A 11 0.31 6.30 23.78
N HIS A 12 0.09 5.03 24.12
CA HIS A 12 0.75 3.91 23.46
C HIS A 12 0.37 3.89 21.97
N PRO A 13 1.27 3.47 21.06
CA PRO A 13 0.93 3.36 19.65
C PRO A 13 -0.21 2.35 19.47
N PRO A 14 -1.18 2.61 18.59
CA PRO A 14 -2.26 1.67 18.33
C PRO A 14 -1.70 0.36 17.78
N LEU A 15 -2.23 -0.77 18.26
CA LEU A 15 -1.91 -2.11 17.78
C LEU A 15 -3.06 -2.62 16.91
N TYR A 16 -2.72 -3.21 15.76
CA TYR A 16 -3.68 -3.74 14.80
C TYR A 16 -3.44 -5.24 14.61
N VAL A 17 -4.51 -5.99 14.38
CA VAL A 17 -4.41 -7.37 13.91
C VAL A 17 -4.53 -7.37 12.40
N GLY A 18 -3.47 -7.78 11.71
CA GLY A 18 -3.42 -7.85 10.24
C GLY A 18 -3.88 -9.20 9.68
N GLY A 19 -4.63 -9.19 8.58
CA GLY A 19 -4.89 -10.40 7.77
C GLY A 19 -6.26 -10.44 7.08
N GLY A 20 -6.35 -11.23 6.01
CA GLY A 20 -7.49 -11.24 5.08
C GLY A 20 -8.48 -12.40 5.22
N VAL A 21 -8.56 -13.04 6.40
CA VAL A 21 -9.43 -14.21 6.64
C VAL A 21 -10.31 -14.04 7.87
N ARG A 22 -11.46 -14.74 7.91
CA ARG A 22 -12.41 -14.70 9.06
C ARG A 22 -11.77 -15.05 10.41
N ALA A 23 -10.76 -15.91 10.42
CA ALA A 23 -10.03 -16.25 11.64
C ALA A 23 -9.29 -15.03 12.23
N THR A 24 -8.80 -14.13 11.38
CA THR A 24 -8.17 -12.86 11.78
C THR A 24 -9.19 -11.93 12.43
N ALA A 25 -10.37 -11.77 11.83
CA ALA A 25 -11.46 -10.96 12.41
C ALA A 25 -11.87 -11.45 13.80
N ARG A 26 -12.08 -12.77 13.97
CA ARG A 26 -12.38 -13.37 15.29
C ARG A 26 -11.26 -13.12 16.30
N ARG A 27 -10.00 -13.17 15.86
CA ARG A 27 -8.83 -12.91 16.71
C ARG A 27 -8.76 -11.44 17.13
N ALA A 28 -9.05 -10.51 16.22
CA ALA A 28 -9.12 -9.08 16.50
C ALA A 28 -10.17 -8.77 17.58
N VAL A 29 -11.39 -9.31 17.47
CA VAL A 29 -12.46 -9.15 18.47
C VAL A 29 -12.07 -9.77 19.82
N ARG A 30 -11.51 -10.99 19.82
CA ARG A 30 -11.05 -11.66 21.05
C ARG A 30 -10.05 -10.81 21.83
N PHE A 31 -9.16 -10.09 21.14
CA PHE A 31 -8.16 -9.22 21.76
C PHE A 31 -8.60 -7.75 21.87
N ARG A 32 -9.82 -7.40 21.44
CA ARG A 32 -10.34 -6.02 21.41
C ARG A 32 -9.41 -5.07 20.66
N LEU A 33 -8.84 -5.54 19.55
CA LEU A 33 -7.94 -4.77 18.71
C LEU A 33 -8.63 -4.39 17.40
N PRO A 34 -8.29 -3.21 16.83
CA PRO A 34 -8.59 -2.86 15.45
C PRO A 34 -8.13 -3.92 14.43
N LEU A 35 -8.86 -4.03 13.33
CA LEU A 35 -8.54 -4.93 12.21
C LEU A 35 -7.85 -4.15 11.08
N SER A 36 -6.74 -4.69 10.56
CA SER A 36 -6.07 -4.17 9.36
C SER A 36 -6.19 -5.19 8.23
N LEU A 37 -6.88 -4.82 7.15
CA LEU A 37 -7.09 -5.67 5.99
C LEU A 37 -5.97 -5.45 4.96
N PRO A 38 -5.47 -6.53 4.32
CA PRO A 38 -4.41 -6.42 3.30
C PRO A 38 -4.92 -5.97 1.92
N ASP A 39 -6.23 -5.99 1.70
CA ASP A 39 -6.88 -5.66 0.43
C ASP A 39 -8.31 -5.12 0.70
N HIS A 40 -8.98 -4.60 -0.32
CA HIS A 40 -10.36 -4.15 -0.23
C HIS A 40 -11.32 -5.34 -0.05
N ARG A 41 -11.75 -5.58 1.19
CA ARG A 41 -12.54 -6.75 1.61
C ARG A 41 -13.74 -6.33 2.48
N PRO A 42 -14.75 -5.66 1.88
CA PRO A 42 -15.92 -5.19 2.61
C PRO A 42 -16.66 -6.33 3.31
N ASP A 43 -16.70 -7.52 2.69
CA ASP A 43 -17.30 -8.74 3.27
C ASP A 43 -16.70 -9.12 4.63
N LEU A 44 -15.38 -8.94 4.77
CA LEU A 44 -14.67 -9.26 6.00
C LEU A 44 -14.74 -8.10 7.02
N ALA A 45 -14.80 -6.86 6.54
CA ALA A 45 -15.01 -5.69 7.38
C ALA A 45 -16.40 -5.70 8.03
N GLU A 46 -17.44 -6.05 7.28
CA GLU A 46 -18.81 -6.24 7.78
C GLU A 46 -18.85 -7.38 8.82
N TYR A 47 -18.28 -8.54 8.49
CA TYR A 47 -18.20 -9.66 9.44
C TYR A 47 -17.49 -9.30 10.76
N TYR A 48 -16.40 -8.53 10.70
CA TYR A 48 -15.74 -8.03 11.91
C TYR A 48 -16.62 -7.05 12.69
N THR A 49 -17.31 -6.15 11.99
CA THR A 49 -18.24 -5.18 12.58
C THR A 49 -19.35 -5.87 13.35
N ASP A 50 -19.99 -6.90 12.77
CA ASP A 50 -21.04 -7.67 13.44
C ASP A 50 -20.52 -8.35 14.72
N LEU A 51 -19.31 -8.92 14.67
CA LEU A 51 -18.68 -9.54 15.84
C LEU A 51 -18.33 -8.53 16.93
N CYS A 52 -17.90 -7.33 16.56
CA CYS A 52 -17.65 -6.23 17.50
C CYS A 52 -18.94 -5.79 18.19
N LEU A 53 -20.01 -5.55 17.41
CA LEU A 53 -21.30 -5.12 17.95
C LEU A 53 -21.91 -6.18 18.87
N ALA A 54 -21.84 -7.46 18.52
CA ALA A 54 -22.29 -8.56 19.38
C ALA A 54 -21.48 -8.71 20.68
N ALA A 55 -20.29 -8.09 20.75
CA ALA A 55 -19.41 -8.09 21.91
C ALA A 55 -19.33 -6.72 22.62
N ASP A 56 -20.24 -5.79 22.31
CA ASP A 56 -20.27 -4.41 22.82
C ASP A 56 -18.96 -3.64 22.60
N LEU A 57 -18.30 -3.86 21.46
CA LEU A 57 -17.08 -3.17 21.05
C LEU A 57 -17.35 -2.18 19.91
N GLN A 58 -16.68 -1.02 19.95
CA GLN A 58 -16.64 -0.11 18.82
C GLN A 58 -15.71 -0.64 17.73
N PRO A 59 -16.20 -0.91 16.51
CA PRO A 59 -15.39 -1.44 15.43
C PRO A 59 -14.44 -0.36 14.88
N PHE A 60 -13.20 -0.76 14.57
CA PHE A 60 -12.27 0.03 13.77
C PHE A 60 -11.58 -0.86 12.74
N VAL A 61 -11.72 -0.51 11.47
CA VAL A 61 -11.12 -1.25 10.36
C VAL A 61 -10.26 -0.31 9.52
N LEU A 62 -8.99 -0.65 9.37
CA LEU A 62 -8.12 -0.09 8.35
C LEU A 62 -8.21 -0.98 7.11
N MET A 63 -8.73 -0.44 6.01
CA MET A 63 -8.92 -1.18 4.76
C MET A 63 -8.45 -0.33 3.58
N PRO A 64 -7.69 -0.92 2.63
CA PRO A 64 -7.39 -0.26 1.36
C PRO A 64 -8.66 0.18 0.61
N PRO A 65 -8.59 1.28 -0.16
CA PRO A 65 -9.71 1.72 -1.00
C PRO A 65 -10.01 0.68 -2.09
N ALA A 66 -11.24 0.73 -2.63
CA ALA A 66 -11.67 -0.18 -3.70
C ALA A 66 -10.83 -0.02 -4.97
N VAL A 67 -10.38 1.20 -5.24
CA VAL A 67 -9.53 1.52 -6.39
C VAL A 67 -8.07 1.53 -5.95
N ASN A 68 -7.29 0.61 -6.49
CA ASN A 68 -5.84 0.59 -6.34
C ASN A 68 -5.20 1.39 -7.47
N ARG A 69 -4.50 2.47 -7.14
CA ARG A 69 -3.85 3.39 -8.10
C ARG A 69 -2.39 3.08 -8.36
N GLY A 70 -1.90 1.93 -7.89
CA GLY A 70 -0.53 1.51 -8.01
C GLY A 70 0.44 2.28 -7.12
N MET A 71 1.67 1.80 -7.10
CA MET A 71 2.83 2.45 -6.52
C MET A 71 3.39 3.45 -7.53
N ILE A 72 3.65 4.66 -7.06
CA ILE A 72 4.09 5.77 -7.89
C ILE A 72 5.59 5.99 -7.69
N TYR A 73 6.29 6.21 -8.79
CA TYR A 73 7.60 6.82 -8.82
C TYR A 73 7.50 8.12 -9.61
N LEU A 74 7.91 9.25 -9.01
CA LEU A 74 7.91 10.53 -9.69
C LEU A 74 9.20 10.72 -10.48
N HIS A 75 9.07 11.11 -11.73
CA HIS A 75 10.19 11.42 -12.62
C HIS A 75 9.79 12.57 -13.56
N GLU A 76 10.71 13.48 -13.88
CA GLU A 76 10.39 14.59 -14.81
C GLU A 76 10.10 14.11 -16.25
N ASP A 77 10.51 12.88 -16.57
CA ASP A 77 10.27 12.19 -17.84
C ASP A 77 9.92 10.72 -17.58
N PRO A 78 8.64 10.34 -17.57
CA PRO A 78 8.22 8.97 -17.24
C PRO A 78 8.82 7.90 -18.16
N GLU A 79 8.99 8.17 -19.46
CA GLU A 79 9.56 7.19 -20.40
C GLU A 79 11.04 6.96 -20.12
N ARG A 80 11.77 8.03 -19.80
CA ARG A 80 13.15 7.91 -19.33
C ARG A 80 13.24 7.14 -18.01
N GLY A 81 12.33 7.41 -17.07
CA GLY A 81 12.23 6.66 -15.82
C GLY A 81 12.03 5.16 -16.05
N TRP A 82 11.14 4.78 -16.95
CA TRP A 82 10.97 3.38 -17.35
C TRP A 82 12.23 2.79 -17.99
N ALA A 83 12.89 3.53 -18.88
CA ALA A 83 14.09 3.06 -19.57
C ALA A 83 15.28 2.85 -18.62
N GLU A 84 15.48 3.74 -17.65
CA GLU A 84 16.64 3.71 -16.75
C GLU A 84 16.39 2.85 -15.49
N LEU A 85 15.14 2.82 -14.98
CA LEU A 85 14.82 2.26 -13.67
C LEU A 85 13.82 1.10 -13.72
N GLY A 86 13.21 0.85 -14.88
CA GLY A 86 12.19 -0.18 -15.05
C GLY A 86 12.65 -1.60 -14.71
N GLU A 87 13.92 -1.92 -14.94
CA GLU A 87 14.47 -3.25 -14.63
C GLU A 87 14.45 -3.59 -13.13
N TYR A 88 14.62 -2.59 -12.24
CA TYR A 88 14.50 -2.79 -10.80
C TYR A 88 13.07 -3.18 -10.40
N ILE A 89 12.08 -2.51 -11.00
CA ILE A 89 10.66 -2.82 -10.80
C ILE A 89 10.33 -4.20 -11.35
N LEU A 90 10.82 -4.52 -12.55
CA LEU A 90 10.63 -5.85 -13.14
C LEU A 90 11.22 -6.94 -12.25
N TRP A 91 12.42 -6.72 -11.70
CA TRP A 91 13.03 -7.67 -10.78
C TRP A 91 12.17 -7.90 -9.54
N GLU A 92 11.62 -6.85 -8.93
CA GLU A 92 10.72 -6.98 -7.78
C GLU A 92 9.44 -7.72 -8.17
N ALA A 93 8.78 -7.31 -9.24
CA ALA A 93 7.54 -7.89 -9.71
C ALA A 93 7.68 -9.39 -10.01
N VAL A 94 8.75 -9.78 -10.70
CA VAL A 94 9.06 -11.19 -11.01
C VAL A 94 9.42 -11.97 -9.73
N THR A 95 10.29 -11.40 -8.89
CA THR A 95 10.81 -12.09 -7.70
C THR A 95 9.70 -12.33 -6.69
N TYR A 96 8.92 -11.31 -6.37
CA TYR A 96 7.75 -11.44 -5.48
C TYR A 96 6.63 -12.22 -6.17
N GLY A 97 6.44 -12.08 -7.49
CA GLY A 97 5.48 -12.87 -8.25
C GLY A 97 5.63 -14.39 -8.05
N ARG A 98 6.86 -14.88 -7.87
CA ARG A 98 7.16 -16.31 -7.57
C ARG A 98 6.69 -16.76 -6.20
N TRP A 99 6.49 -15.84 -5.24
CA TRP A 99 5.97 -16.18 -3.91
C TRP A 99 4.44 -16.23 -3.88
N SER A 100 3.77 -15.87 -4.97
CA SER A 100 2.31 -15.78 -5.07
C SER A 100 1.62 -17.05 -5.58
N ASP A 101 2.28 -18.20 -5.58
CA ASP A 101 1.66 -19.49 -5.90
C ASP A 101 0.57 -19.90 -4.88
N ASP A 102 0.44 -19.16 -3.76
CA ASP A 102 -0.65 -19.31 -2.79
C ASP A 102 -1.75 -18.25 -3.02
N PRO A 103 -3.04 -18.65 -3.13
CA PRO A 103 -4.18 -17.75 -3.35
C PRO A 103 -4.50 -16.78 -2.19
N SER A 104 -3.66 -16.67 -1.16
CA SER A 104 -3.73 -15.61 -0.14
C SER A 104 -3.28 -14.25 -0.71
N ARG A 105 -4.16 -13.68 -1.54
CA ARG A 105 -4.10 -12.39 -2.24
C ARG A 105 -3.51 -11.26 -1.39
N SER A 106 -2.24 -10.94 -1.64
CA SER A 106 -1.71 -9.59 -1.43
C SER A 106 -1.73 -8.86 -2.76
N SER A 107 -2.26 -7.65 -2.77
CA SER A 107 -2.35 -6.77 -3.94
C SER A 107 -1.00 -6.30 -4.48
N MET A 108 0.12 -6.64 -3.83
CA MET A 108 1.45 -6.25 -4.32
C MET A 108 2.08 -7.28 -5.26
N HIS A 109 1.58 -8.52 -5.28
CA HIS A 109 2.18 -9.56 -6.10
C HIS A 109 1.52 -9.57 -7.48
N LEU A 110 2.35 -9.66 -8.53
CA LEU A 110 1.93 -9.78 -9.91
C LEU A 110 2.27 -11.19 -10.43
N PRO A 111 1.39 -12.19 -10.25
CA PRO A 111 1.65 -13.55 -10.70
C PRO A 111 1.82 -13.58 -12.22
N GLY A 112 2.85 -14.29 -12.69
CA GLY A 112 3.06 -14.54 -14.13
C GLY A 112 3.61 -13.36 -14.94
N VAL A 113 3.88 -12.20 -14.32
CA VAL A 113 4.58 -11.10 -15.00
C VAL A 113 6.04 -11.49 -15.20
N GLN A 114 6.55 -11.31 -16.42
CA GLN A 114 7.91 -11.65 -16.86
C GLN A 114 8.58 -10.54 -17.68
N THR A 115 7.83 -9.54 -18.18
CA THR A 115 8.38 -8.45 -19.01
C THR A 115 7.98 -7.07 -18.50
N LEU A 116 8.72 -6.04 -18.91
CA LEU A 116 8.48 -4.66 -18.50
C LEU A 116 7.13 -4.14 -19.03
N GLU A 117 6.73 -4.55 -20.23
CA GLU A 117 5.44 -4.21 -20.83
C GLU A 117 4.29 -4.73 -19.96
N GLN A 118 4.38 -5.99 -19.50
CA GLN A 118 3.38 -6.57 -18.61
C GLN A 118 3.32 -5.86 -17.25
N VAL A 119 4.46 -5.41 -16.72
CA VAL A 119 4.51 -4.55 -15.52
C VAL A 119 3.75 -3.25 -15.76
N ARG A 120 4.02 -2.56 -16.88
CA ARG A 120 3.36 -1.31 -17.27
C ARG A 120 1.85 -1.49 -17.41
N GLU A 121 1.43 -2.53 -18.14
CA GLU A 121 0.01 -2.86 -18.37
C GLU A 121 -0.74 -3.22 -17.07
N SER A 122 -0.04 -3.73 -16.06
CA SER A 122 -0.67 -4.06 -14.78
C SER A 122 -1.22 -2.85 -14.02
N GLY A 123 -0.70 -1.66 -14.31
CA GLY A 123 -1.01 -0.42 -13.59
C GLY A 123 -0.58 -0.40 -12.12
N ARG A 124 0.12 -1.44 -11.63
CA ARG A 124 0.58 -1.52 -10.23
C ARG A 124 1.84 -0.69 -9.97
N TYR A 125 2.60 -0.39 -11.01
CA TYR A 125 3.77 0.48 -10.96
C TYR A 125 3.62 1.55 -12.01
N ARG A 126 3.85 2.80 -11.61
CA ARG A 126 3.54 3.96 -12.45
C ARG A 126 4.67 4.98 -12.30
N PHE A 127 5.32 5.30 -13.41
CA PHE A 127 6.08 6.54 -13.50
C PHE A 127 5.13 7.66 -13.90
N LEU A 128 5.17 8.76 -13.15
CA LEU A 128 4.37 9.96 -13.40
C LEU A 128 5.26 11.18 -13.24
N THR A 129 4.95 12.23 -13.99
CA THR A 129 5.42 13.58 -13.67
C THR A 129 4.68 14.13 -12.44
N PRO A 130 5.24 15.14 -11.76
CA PRO A 130 4.53 15.83 -10.69
C PRO A 130 3.18 16.39 -11.13
N ASP A 131 3.12 17.00 -12.32
CA ASP A 131 1.90 17.63 -12.85
C ASP A 131 0.82 16.59 -13.17
N GLU A 132 1.18 15.46 -13.78
CA GLU A 132 0.25 14.35 -14.02
C GLU A 132 -0.38 13.85 -12.71
N LEU A 133 0.43 13.69 -11.65
CA LEU A 133 -0.09 13.25 -10.36
C LEU A 133 -1.01 14.32 -9.74
N VAL A 134 -0.65 15.60 -9.82
CA VAL A 134 -1.49 16.70 -9.30
C VAL A 134 -2.82 16.76 -10.02
N ASP A 135 -2.82 16.63 -11.35
CA ASP A 135 -4.03 16.64 -12.16
C ASP A 135 -4.92 15.41 -11.85
N GLU A 136 -4.33 14.23 -11.69
CA GLU A 136 -5.05 13.02 -11.28
C GLU A 136 -5.72 13.17 -9.91
N VAL A 137 -5.02 13.74 -8.94
CA VAL A 137 -5.55 13.97 -7.59
C VAL A 137 -6.68 14.99 -7.62
N ARG A 138 -6.49 16.14 -8.28
CA ARG A 138 -7.50 17.20 -8.38
C ARG A 138 -8.73 16.76 -9.17
N GLY A 139 -8.54 15.92 -10.18
CA GLY A 139 -9.61 15.34 -10.98
C GLY A 139 -10.44 14.28 -10.26
N CYS A 140 -10.04 13.85 -9.06
CA CYS A 140 -10.71 12.78 -8.32
C CYS A 140 -10.95 13.16 -6.85
N PRO A 141 -12.20 13.51 -6.46
CA PRO A 141 -12.53 13.86 -5.08
C PRO A 141 -12.12 12.80 -4.04
N ASP A 142 -12.19 11.52 -4.43
CA ASP A 142 -11.81 10.36 -3.61
C ASP A 142 -10.56 9.67 -4.18
N TYR A 143 -9.50 10.43 -4.45
CA TYR A 143 -8.26 9.87 -4.99
C TYR A 143 -7.66 8.80 -4.07
N GLY A 144 -7.76 8.99 -2.75
CA GLY A 144 -7.17 8.10 -1.75
C GLY A 144 -5.69 8.40 -1.51
N PRO A 145 -4.95 7.47 -0.87
CA PRO A 145 -3.56 7.70 -0.51
C PRO A 145 -2.64 7.70 -1.74
N ILE A 146 -1.69 8.62 -1.77
CA ILE A 146 -0.54 8.60 -2.70
C ILE A 146 0.49 7.63 -2.12
N VAL A 147 0.79 6.55 -2.83
CA VAL A 147 1.71 5.50 -2.37
C VAL A 147 2.97 5.53 -3.21
N LEU A 148 4.11 5.79 -2.57
CA LEU A 148 5.42 5.70 -3.20
C LEU A 148 6.10 4.39 -2.79
N HIS A 149 6.93 3.86 -3.70
CA HIS A 149 7.80 2.72 -3.41
C HIS A 149 9.24 3.03 -3.86
N PRO A 150 9.92 3.97 -3.20
CA PRO A 150 11.13 4.61 -3.74
C PRO A 150 12.35 3.68 -3.76
N LEU A 151 12.34 2.55 -3.04
CA LEU A 151 13.43 1.57 -3.00
C LEU A 151 13.04 0.23 -3.66
N VAL A 152 12.04 0.27 -4.54
CA VAL A 152 11.54 -0.88 -5.30
C VAL A 152 12.68 -1.68 -5.93
N GLY A 153 12.72 -2.99 -5.68
CA GLY A 153 13.71 -3.88 -6.29
C GLY A 153 15.19 -3.52 -6.07
N GLY A 154 15.51 -2.73 -5.03
CA GLY A 154 16.88 -2.28 -4.77
C GLY A 154 17.33 -1.09 -5.63
N LEU A 155 16.39 -0.27 -6.09
CA LEU A 155 16.64 0.97 -6.84
C LEU A 155 17.69 1.86 -6.13
N PRO A 156 18.61 2.52 -6.88
CA PRO A 156 19.67 3.33 -6.28
C PRO A 156 19.13 4.42 -5.35
N VAL A 157 19.73 4.56 -4.17
CA VAL A 157 19.25 5.49 -3.13
C VAL A 157 19.14 6.94 -3.62
N GLU A 158 20.05 7.39 -4.48
CA GLU A 158 19.99 8.75 -5.03
C GLU A 158 18.79 8.95 -5.96
N GLU A 159 18.44 7.95 -6.77
CA GLU A 159 17.26 7.99 -7.62
C GLU A 159 15.99 7.99 -6.75
N ALA A 160 15.93 7.10 -5.75
CA ALA A 160 14.85 7.07 -4.76
C ALA A 160 14.58 8.45 -4.13
N TRP A 161 15.64 9.17 -3.77
CA TRP A 161 15.54 10.52 -3.22
C TRP A 161 15.02 11.55 -4.21
N LYS A 162 15.32 11.45 -5.51
CA LYS A 162 14.76 12.39 -6.51
C LYS A 162 13.24 12.32 -6.53
N SER A 163 12.68 11.10 -6.58
CA SER A 163 11.22 10.89 -6.55
C SER A 163 10.58 11.45 -5.28
N VAL A 164 11.20 11.23 -4.11
CA VAL A 164 10.71 11.79 -2.83
C VAL A 164 10.77 13.32 -2.81
N ARG A 165 11.84 13.93 -3.33
CA ARG A 165 11.96 15.39 -3.43
C ARG A 165 10.92 15.98 -4.39
N LEU A 166 10.64 15.34 -5.52
CA LEU A 166 9.57 15.75 -6.43
C LEU A 166 8.20 15.72 -5.73
N LEU A 167 7.95 14.72 -4.89
CA LEU A 167 6.73 14.69 -4.07
C LEU A 167 6.68 15.89 -3.12
N THR A 168 7.75 16.14 -2.35
CA THR A 168 7.74 17.18 -1.30
C THR A 168 7.79 18.60 -1.84
N ASP A 169 8.50 18.82 -2.95
CA ASP A 169 8.85 20.16 -3.41
C ASP A 169 7.94 20.63 -4.56
N ALA A 170 7.32 19.70 -5.30
CA ALA A 170 6.43 20.02 -6.42
C ALA A 170 4.98 19.58 -6.17
N VAL A 171 4.74 18.33 -5.77
CA VAL A 171 3.37 17.78 -5.67
C VAL A 171 2.64 18.29 -4.42
N LEU A 172 3.19 18.08 -3.22
CA LEU A 172 2.51 18.45 -1.98
C LEU A 172 2.17 19.96 -1.91
N PRO A 173 3.08 20.89 -2.28
CA PRO A 173 2.77 22.32 -2.29
C PRO A 173 1.66 22.70 -3.28
N ALA A 174 1.49 21.93 -4.37
CA ALA A 174 0.42 22.16 -5.34
C ALA A 174 -0.94 21.62 -4.85
N LEU A 175 -0.96 20.67 -3.92
CA LEU A 175 -2.20 20.08 -3.38
C LEU A 175 -2.77 20.82 -2.17
N GLY A 176 -1.95 21.59 -1.45
CA GLY A 176 -2.36 22.43 -0.32
C GLY A 176 -1.86 21.91 1.03
#